data_AF-A0A1C9WP38-F1
#
_entry.id   AF-A0A1C9WP38-F1
#
_cell.length_a   1.000
_cell.length_b   1.000
_cell.length_c   1.000
_cell.angle_alpha   90.00
_cell.angle_beta   90.00
_cell.angle_gamma   90.00
#
_symmetry.space_group_name_H-M   'P 1'
#
loop_
_entity.id
_entity.type
_entity.pdbx_description
1 polymer ?
#
loop_
_entity_poly.entity_id
_entity_poly.type
_entity_poly.pdbx_seq_one_letter_code
_entity_poly.pdbx_strand_id
1 'polypeptide(L)'
;MARPGGSVLAGFERIIEQWLGEDQRRPRKQRHTAKRIFDRLLAEHGYLGTYSPVQRHVKKWTARNRQAGEGFTELVWPAGTVQVDFGQAEAIIAGIRQVLHILVVTFPFSNMRFVQGYRGETAECVCHGLRRVFEHIGAAPRHMVFDNATGIGRRVGAKVVETKLFGAFKLHYRAEPYRPDSLETAS
;
A
#
# COMPACT_ATOMS: atom_id res chain seq x y z
N MET A 1 10.97 -4.52 -42.34
CA MET A 1 9.77 -5.31 -41.99
C MET A 1 9.22 -4.75 -40.67
N ALA A 2 8.12 -4.00 -40.71
CA ALA A 2 7.57 -3.32 -39.53
C ALA A 2 6.74 -4.30 -38.67
N ARG A 3 6.99 -4.32 -37.36
CA ARG A 3 6.21 -5.12 -36.39
C ARG A 3 4.85 -4.45 -36.16
N PRO A 4 3.71 -5.16 -36.24
CA PRO A 4 2.41 -4.59 -35.88
C PRO A 4 2.31 -4.51 -34.35
N GLY A 5 2.67 -3.36 -33.78
CA GLY A 5 2.50 -3.06 -32.36
C GLY A 5 1.05 -2.70 -32.03
N GLY A 6 0.10 -3.59 -32.31
CA GLY A 6 -1.25 -3.44 -31.77
C GLY A 6 -1.19 -3.64 -30.26
N SER A 7 -1.64 -2.65 -29.47
CA SER A 7 -1.83 -2.84 -28.04
C SER A 7 -2.71 -4.07 -27.83
N VAL A 8 -2.23 -5.10 -27.13
CA VAL A 8 -3.01 -6.33 -26.85
C VAL A 8 -4.32 -6.03 -26.10
N LEU A 9 -4.42 -4.83 -25.52
CA LEU A 9 -5.62 -4.30 -24.87
C LEU A 9 -6.67 -3.74 -25.85
N ALA A 10 -6.32 -3.52 -27.12
CA ALA A 10 -7.22 -2.99 -28.13
C ALA A 10 -8.47 -3.88 -28.23
N GLY A 11 -9.65 -3.27 -28.02
CA GLY A 11 -10.93 -3.97 -28.00
C GLY A 11 -11.50 -4.23 -26.59
N PHE A 12 -10.66 -4.24 -25.54
CA PHE A 12 -11.11 -4.47 -24.16
C PHE A 12 -11.29 -3.18 -23.35
N GLU A 13 -10.77 -2.06 -23.84
CA GLU A 13 -10.79 -0.76 -23.16
C GLU A 13 -12.21 -0.35 -22.76
N ARG A 14 -13.18 -0.46 -23.67
CA ARG A 14 -14.58 -0.09 -23.40
C ARG A 14 -15.21 -0.92 -22.27
N ILE A 15 -14.87 -2.20 -22.18
CA ILE A 15 -15.36 -3.11 -21.12
C ILE A 15 -14.76 -2.70 -19.77
N ILE A 16 -13.45 -2.42 -19.75
CA ILE A 16 -12.74 -1.94 -18.56
C ILE A 16 -13.34 -0.62 -18.07
N GLU A 17 -13.55 0.34 -18.97
CA GLU A 17 -14.11 1.65 -18.62
C GLU A 17 -15.57 1.54 -18.15
N GLN A 18 -16.36 0.61 -18.68
CA GLN A 18 -17.72 0.33 -18.19
C GLN A 18 -17.69 -0.18 -16.74
N TRP A 19 -16.91 -1.21 -16.43
CA TRP A 19 -16.82 -1.74 -15.07
C TRP A 19 -16.30 -0.69 -14.07
N LEU A 20 -15.30 0.09 -14.47
CA LEU A 20 -14.77 1.19 -13.66
C LEU A 20 -15.81 2.30 -13.44
N GLY A 21 -16.64 2.58 -14.45
CA GLY A 21 -17.76 3.53 -14.32
C GLY A 21 -18.84 3.05 -13.37
N GLU A 22 -19.20 1.76 -13.43
CA GLU A 22 -20.12 1.13 -12.47
C GLU A 22 -19.56 1.15 -11.04
N ASP A 23 -18.25 0.94 -10.89
CA ASP A 23 -17.55 0.98 -9.61
C ASP A 23 -17.62 2.34 -8.93
N GLN A 24 -17.68 3.45 -9.68
CA GLN A 24 -17.79 4.78 -9.07
C GLN A 24 -19.01 4.89 -8.14
N ARG A 25 -20.11 4.19 -8.46
CA ARG A 25 -21.35 4.19 -7.67
C ARG A 25 -21.34 3.21 -6.50
N ARG A 26 -20.31 2.36 -6.38
CA ARG A 26 -20.19 1.34 -5.33
C ARG A 26 -19.31 1.81 -4.17
N PRO A 27 -19.55 1.32 -2.92
CA PRO A 27 -18.66 1.56 -1.78
C PRO A 27 -17.21 1.14 -2.10
N ARG A 28 -16.20 1.90 -1.63
CA ARG A 28 -14.77 1.69 -1.97
C ARG A 28 -14.29 0.24 -1.83
N LYS A 29 -14.75 -0.48 -0.79
CA LYS A 29 -14.38 -1.89 -0.54
C LYS A 29 -14.93 -2.89 -1.56
N GLN A 30 -15.91 -2.48 -2.38
CA GLN A 30 -16.60 -3.30 -3.37
C GLN A 30 -16.24 -2.93 -4.82
N ARG A 31 -15.34 -1.96 -5.01
CA ARG A 31 -14.84 -1.57 -6.33
C ARG A 31 -13.82 -2.61 -6.83
N HIS A 32 -13.79 -2.84 -8.14
CA HIS A 32 -12.85 -3.78 -8.72
C HIS A 32 -11.42 -3.23 -8.63
N THR A 33 -10.51 -4.10 -8.21
CA THR A 33 -9.07 -3.84 -8.35
C THR A 33 -8.63 -4.11 -9.78
N ALA A 34 -7.50 -3.54 -10.22
CA ALA A 34 -6.93 -3.84 -11.53
C ALA A 34 -6.72 -5.36 -11.73
N LYS A 35 -6.36 -6.08 -10.65
CA LYS A 35 -6.25 -7.55 -10.66
C LYS A 35 -7.60 -8.21 -10.91
N ARG A 36 -8.65 -7.79 -10.20
CA ARG A 36 -10.00 -8.32 -10.42
C ARG A 36 -10.50 -8.06 -11.84
N ILE A 37 -10.22 -6.88 -12.41
CA ILE A 37 -10.55 -6.55 -13.80
C ILE A 37 -9.81 -7.49 -14.75
N PHE A 38 -8.51 -7.71 -14.54
CA PHE A 38 -7.73 -8.65 -15.34
C PHE A 38 -8.28 -10.07 -15.26
N ASP A 39 -8.56 -10.58 -14.06
CA ASP A 39 -9.11 -11.92 -13.87
C ASP A 39 -10.47 -12.08 -14.58
N ARG A 40 -11.32 -11.06 -14.53
CA ARG A 40 -12.61 -11.04 -15.26
C ARG A 40 -12.43 -10.95 -16.77
N LEU A 41 -11.45 -10.20 -17.27
CA LEU A 41 -11.13 -10.16 -18.69
C LEU A 41 -10.68 -11.53 -19.22
N LEU A 42 -9.88 -12.26 -18.43
CA LEU A 42 -9.48 -13.64 -18.76
C LEU A 42 -10.70 -14.57 -18.80
N ALA A 43 -11.52 -14.55 -17.74
CA ALA A 43 -12.59 -15.52 -17.53
C ALA A 43 -13.85 -15.25 -18.37
N GLU A 44 -14.23 -13.98 -18.55
CA GLU A 44 -15.51 -13.58 -19.16
C GLU A 44 -15.35 -13.15 -20.63
N HIS A 45 -14.16 -12.70 -21.03
CA HIS A 45 -13.94 -12.07 -22.34
C HIS A 45 -12.75 -12.63 -23.14
N GLY A 46 -12.09 -13.68 -22.64
CA GLY A 46 -11.02 -14.36 -23.38
C GLY A 46 -9.79 -13.50 -23.66
N TYR A 47 -9.46 -12.58 -22.76
CA TYR A 47 -8.24 -11.77 -22.88
C TYR A 47 -6.99 -12.65 -22.85
N LEU A 48 -6.08 -12.46 -23.80
CA LEU A 48 -4.82 -13.25 -23.91
C LEU A 48 -3.57 -12.42 -23.57
N GLY A 49 -3.76 -11.16 -23.17
CA GLY A 49 -2.66 -10.28 -22.81
C GLY A 49 -2.19 -10.45 -21.38
N THR A 50 -1.12 -9.74 -21.03
CA THR A 50 -0.57 -9.74 -19.68
C THR A 50 -1.28 -8.72 -18.79
N TYR A 51 -1.06 -8.83 -17.48
CA TYR A 51 -1.65 -7.92 -16.49
C TYR A 51 -1.23 -6.44 -16.66
N SER A 52 0.02 -6.19 -17.11
CA SER A 52 0.61 -4.85 -17.12
C SER A 52 -0.14 -3.82 -18.01
N PRO A 53 -0.58 -4.15 -19.24
CA PRO A 53 -1.47 -3.30 -20.04
C PRO A 53 -2.77 -2.92 -19.33
N VAL A 54 -3.46 -3.89 -18.69
CA VAL A 54 -4.70 -3.66 -17.95
C VAL A 54 -4.46 -2.71 -16.78
N GLN A 55 -3.43 -2.97 -15.98
CA GLN A 55 -3.06 -2.12 -14.84
C GLN A 55 -2.75 -0.67 -15.29
N ARG A 56 -2.00 -0.51 -16.39
CA ARG A 56 -1.65 0.81 -16.93
C ARG A 56 -2.90 1.56 -17.40
N HIS A 57 -3.82 0.88 -18.06
CA HIS A 57 -5.06 1.48 -18.55
C HIS A 57 -5.99 1.89 -17.40
N VAL A 58 -6.17 1.02 -16.39
CA VAL A 58 -6.93 1.35 -15.17
C VAL A 58 -6.34 2.58 -14.48
N LYS A 59 -5.01 2.63 -14.28
CA LYS A 59 -4.33 3.80 -13.68
C LYS A 59 -4.59 5.09 -14.50
N LYS A 60 -4.46 5.02 -15.82
CA LYS A 60 -4.72 6.16 -16.72
C LYS A 60 -6.19 6.61 -16.67
N TRP A 61 -7.13 5.68 -16.57
CA TRP A 61 -8.54 6.00 -16.44
C TRP A 61 -8.86 6.65 -15.08
N THR A 62 -8.32 6.13 -13.98
CA THR A 62 -8.50 6.71 -12.64
C THR A 62 -7.95 8.13 -12.55
N ALA A 63 -6.77 8.38 -13.14
CA ALA A 63 -6.20 9.73 -13.18
C ALA A 63 -7.07 10.71 -14.00
N ARG A 64 -7.61 10.26 -15.14
CA ARG A 64 -8.50 11.08 -15.99
C ARG A 64 -9.86 11.37 -15.37
N ASN A 65 -10.41 10.42 -14.60
CA ASN A 65 -11.77 10.49 -14.05
C ASN A 65 -11.81 10.86 -12.55
N ARG A 66 -10.72 11.45 -12.04
CA ARG A 66 -10.65 11.95 -10.67
C ARG A 66 -11.54 13.20 -10.57
N GLN A 67 -12.61 13.15 -9.77
CA GLN A 67 -13.45 14.31 -9.54
C GLN A 67 -12.71 15.38 -8.73
N ALA A 68 -12.88 16.65 -9.09
CA ALA A 68 -12.22 17.82 -8.49
C ALA A 68 -12.60 18.12 -7.02
N GLY A 69 -13.34 17.22 -6.35
CA GLY A 69 -13.70 17.33 -4.93
C GLY A 69 -13.17 16.19 -4.05
N GLU A 70 -12.54 15.15 -4.62
CA GLU A 70 -11.82 14.13 -3.84
C GLU A 70 -10.38 14.61 -3.59
N GLY A 71 -10.25 15.65 -2.77
CA GLY A 71 -8.97 16.15 -2.26
C GLY A 71 -8.28 15.11 -1.39
N PHE A 72 -7.60 14.16 -2.02
CA PHE A 72 -6.40 13.56 -1.45
C PHE A 72 -5.29 13.92 -2.42
N THR A 73 -4.41 14.83 -1.97
CA THR A 73 -3.06 15.01 -2.50
C THR A 73 -2.59 13.64 -2.94
N GLU A 74 -2.28 13.47 -4.22
CA GLU A 74 -1.50 12.33 -4.65
C GLU A 74 -0.22 12.42 -3.85
N LEU A 75 -0.13 11.62 -2.78
CA LEU A 75 1.11 11.42 -2.06
C LEU A 75 2.01 10.75 -3.10
N VAL A 76 2.75 11.58 -3.82
CA VAL A 76 3.90 11.16 -4.60
C VAL A 76 4.83 10.59 -3.55
N TRP A 77 4.70 9.29 -3.29
CA TRP A 77 5.50 8.60 -2.29
C TRP A 77 6.94 8.61 -2.79
N PRO A 78 7.85 9.33 -2.12
CA PRO A 78 9.26 9.26 -2.48
C PRO A 78 9.71 7.80 -2.50
N ALA A 79 10.61 7.45 -3.41
CA ALA A 79 11.26 6.14 -3.38
C ALA A 79 11.90 5.93 -1.99
N GLY A 80 11.65 4.77 -1.38
CA GLY A 80 12.08 4.51 -0.01
C GLY A 80 11.10 4.96 1.08
N THR A 81 9.85 5.28 0.73
CA THR A 81 8.76 5.38 1.70
C THR A 81 8.08 4.04 1.93
N VAL A 82 7.84 3.71 3.19
CA VAL A 82 7.02 2.58 3.59
C VAL A 82 5.85 3.04 4.45
N GLN A 83 4.73 2.34 4.31
CA GLN A 83 3.58 2.44 5.20
C GLN A 83 3.57 1.23 6.13
N VAL A 84 3.41 1.46 7.41
CA VAL A 84 3.45 0.46 8.47
C VAL A 84 2.11 0.50 9.20
N ASP A 85 1.45 -0.64 9.24
CA ASP A 85 0.13 -0.80 9.86
C ASP A 85 0.09 -2.06 10.73
N PHE A 86 -0.81 -2.07 11.71
CA PHE A 86 -1.14 -3.26 12.50
C PHE A 86 -2.61 -3.62 12.30
N GLY A 87 -2.84 -4.83 11.81
CA GLY A 87 -4.17 -5.45 11.79
C GLY A 87 -4.29 -6.56 12.82
N GLN A 88 -5.50 -7.04 13.06
CA GLN A 88 -5.77 -8.22 13.87
C GLN A 88 -6.37 -9.33 13.01
N ALA A 89 -5.97 -10.57 13.29
CA ALA A 89 -6.53 -11.75 12.64
C ALA A 89 -6.64 -12.91 13.64
N GLU A 90 -7.75 -13.65 13.61
CA GLU A 90 -7.86 -14.90 14.34
C GLU A 90 -7.06 -16.00 13.64
N ALA A 91 -6.30 -16.76 14.41
CA ALA A 91 -5.57 -17.94 13.94
C ALA A 91 -5.72 -19.09 14.94
N ILE A 92 -5.73 -20.31 14.42
CA ILE A 92 -5.64 -21.53 15.23
C ILE A 92 -4.17 -21.96 15.23
N ILE A 93 -3.50 -21.87 16.39
CA ILE A 93 -2.12 -22.30 16.55
C ILE A 93 -2.10 -23.45 17.55
N ALA A 94 -1.56 -24.60 17.14
CA ALA A 94 -1.54 -25.83 17.94
C ALA A 94 -2.93 -26.21 18.52
N GLY A 95 -3.99 -26.02 17.72
CA GLY A 95 -5.37 -26.32 18.11
C GLY A 95 -6.05 -25.24 18.97
N ILE A 96 -5.35 -24.18 19.37
CA ILE A 96 -5.91 -23.10 20.20
C ILE A 96 -6.23 -21.90 19.32
N ARG A 97 -7.47 -21.42 19.39
CA ARG A 97 -7.89 -20.17 18.71
C ARG A 97 -7.34 -18.97 19.48
N GLN A 98 -6.61 -18.11 18.79
CA GLN A 98 -6.02 -16.90 19.37
C GLN A 98 -6.03 -15.76 18.35
N VAL A 99 -6.12 -14.52 18.85
CA VAL A 99 -5.97 -13.32 18.03
C VAL A 99 -4.47 -13.03 17.87
N LEU A 100 -4.05 -12.83 16.63
CA LEU A 100 -2.71 -12.34 16.29
C LEU A 100 -2.79 -10.89 15.86
N HIS A 101 -1.74 -10.16 16.20
CA HIS A 101 -1.49 -8.80 15.74
C HIS A 101 -0.53 -8.88 14.55
N ILE A 102 -1.01 -8.53 13.37
CA ILE A 102 -0.29 -8.64 12.11
C ILE A 102 0.29 -7.28 11.75
N LEU A 103 1.62 -7.18 11.83
CA LEU A 103 2.35 -6.07 11.25
C LEU A 103 2.34 -6.20 9.72
N VAL A 104 1.94 -5.14 9.03
CA VAL A 104 1.99 -5.04 7.57
C VAL A 104 2.90 -3.87 7.19
N VAL A 105 3.94 -4.15 6.42
CA VAL A 105 4.83 -3.12 5.85
C VAL A 105 4.65 -3.09 4.34
N THR A 106 4.08 -2.00 3.84
CA THR A 106 3.80 -1.81 2.42
C THR A 106 4.80 -0.83 1.80
N PHE A 107 5.30 -1.16 0.63
CA PHE A 107 6.14 -0.31 -0.21
C PHE A 107 5.27 0.23 -1.35
N PRO A 108 4.69 1.44 -1.26
CA PRO A 108 3.71 1.93 -2.23
C PRO A 108 4.26 2.02 -3.65
N PHE A 109 5.55 2.34 -3.79
CA PHE A 109 6.23 2.44 -5.09
C PHE A 109 6.27 1.11 -5.86
N SER A 110 6.56 -0.01 -5.17
CA SER A 110 6.67 -1.34 -5.78
C SER A 110 5.43 -2.21 -5.59
N ASN A 111 4.48 -1.79 -4.76
CA ASN A 111 3.33 -2.57 -4.28
C ASN A 111 3.73 -3.86 -3.53
N MET A 112 4.99 -3.98 -3.09
CA MET A 112 5.47 -5.07 -2.25
C MET A 112 4.92 -4.93 -0.83
N ARG A 113 4.60 -6.06 -0.18
CA ARG A 113 4.14 -6.09 1.21
C ARG A 113 4.83 -7.20 1.98
N PHE A 114 5.23 -6.87 3.20
CA PHE A 114 5.73 -7.84 4.18
C PHE A 114 4.75 -7.94 5.34
N VAL A 115 4.56 -9.15 5.84
CA VAL A 115 3.63 -9.42 6.93
C VAL A 115 4.31 -10.23 8.02
N GLN A 116 4.05 -9.89 9.28
CA GLN A 116 4.59 -10.60 10.43
C GLN A 116 3.56 -10.63 11.56
N GLY A 117 3.23 -11.84 12.03
CA GLY A 117 2.34 -12.02 13.17
C GLY A 117 3.04 -11.93 14.52
N TYR A 118 2.37 -11.30 15.48
CA TYR A 118 2.78 -11.08 16.87
C TYR A 118 1.63 -11.39 17.84
N ARG A 119 1.97 -11.50 19.13
CA ARG A 119 1.00 -11.62 20.23
C ARG A 119 0.61 -10.26 20.84
N GLY A 120 1.07 -9.16 20.27
CA GLY A 120 0.75 -7.80 20.71
C GLY A 120 1.21 -6.73 19.72
N GLU A 121 0.83 -5.49 19.97
CA GLU A 121 1.18 -4.29 19.18
C GLU A 121 2.16 -3.40 19.95
N THR A 122 3.26 -3.98 20.45
CA THR A 122 4.24 -3.24 21.27
C THR A 122 5.35 -2.62 20.42
N ALA A 123 6.13 -1.70 21.00
CA ALA A 123 7.29 -1.10 20.35
C ALA A 123 8.34 -2.16 19.96
N GLU A 124 8.51 -3.20 20.77
CA GLU A 124 9.39 -4.34 20.46
C GLU A 124 8.90 -5.08 19.21
N CYS A 125 7.59 -5.33 19.09
CA CYS A 125 7.01 -6.00 17.93
C CYS A 125 7.22 -5.17 16.65
N VAL A 126 7.01 -3.85 16.73
CA VAL A 126 7.28 -2.91 15.63
C VAL A 126 8.75 -2.97 15.22
N CYS A 127 9.67 -2.74 16.16
CA CYS A 127 11.11 -2.62 15.88
C CYS A 127 11.66 -3.94 15.32
N HIS A 128 11.28 -5.06 15.92
CA HIS A 128 11.69 -6.37 15.46
C HIS A 128 11.13 -6.69 14.07
N GLY A 129 9.87 -6.35 13.80
CA GLY A 129 9.26 -6.56 12.48
C GLY A 129 9.91 -5.72 11.40
N LEU A 130 10.15 -4.44 11.66
CA LEU A 130 10.86 -3.55 10.73
C LEU A 130 12.28 -4.02 10.48
N ARG A 131 13.01 -4.41 11.54
CA ARG A 131 14.36 -4.97 11.40
C ARG A 131 14.36 -6.18 10.45
N ARG A 132 13.44 -7.13 10.62
CA ARG A 132 13.34 -8.30 9.72
C ARG A 132 13.06 -7.91 8.28
N VAL A 133 12.20 -6.92 8.06
CA VAL A 133 11.94 -6.41 6.71
C VAL A 133 13.22 -5.78 6.14
N PHE A 134 13.93 -4.97 6.92
CA PHE A 134 15.16 -4.29 6.47
C PHE A 134 16.27 -5.28 6.12
N GLU A 135 16.45 -6.30 6.95
CA GLU A 135 17.37 -7.41 6.71
C GLU A 135 16.98 -8.17 5.42
N HIS A 136 15.68 -8.41 5.20
CA HIS A 136 15.19 -9.09 3.99
C HIS A 136 15.41 -8.28 2.71
N ILE A 137 15.18 -6.97 2.75
CA ILE A 137 15.37 -6.10 1.58
C ILE A 137 16.82 -5.60 1.42
N GLY A 138 17.69 -5.90 2.40
CA GLY A 138 19.08 -5.44 2.45
C GLY A 138 19.26 -3.93 2.62
N ALA A 139 18.21 -3.21 3.04
CA ALA A 139 18.20 -1.75 3.13
C ALA A 139 17.18 -1.24 4.16
N ALA A 140 17.40 -0.03 4.67
CA ALA A 140 16.44 0.68 5.51
C ALA A 140 15.69 1.75 4.68
N PRO A 141 14.35 1.79 4.70
CA PRO A 141 13.56 2.87 4.13
C PRO A 141 13.87 4.21 4.81
N ARG A 142 13.88 5.30 4.04
CA ARG A 142 14.13 6.65 4.57
C ARG A 142 12.92 7.21 5.29
N HIS A 143 11.72 6.91 4.78
CA HIS A 143 10.48 7.46 5.32
C HIS A 143 9.54 6.34 5.76
N MET A 144 9.03 6.45 6.98
CA MET A 144 8.05 5.50 7.52
C MET A 144 6.79 6.25 7.92
N VAL A 145 5.65 5.80 7.40
CA VAL A 145 4.31 6.30 7.76
C VAL A 145 3.63 5.26 8.62
N PHE A 146 3.10 5.67 9.77
CA PHE A 146 2.37 4.79 10.68
C PHE A 146 0.93 5.27 10.80
N ASP A 147 -0.02 4.40 10.46
CA ASP A 147 -1.45 4.73 10.57
C ASP A 147 -1.97 4.56 11.99
N ASN A 148 -1.36 3.67 12.79
CA ASN A 148 -1.72 3.41 14.17
C ASN A 148 -0.56 3.71 15.13
N ALA A 149 -0.81 4.54 16.14
CA ALA A 149 0.22 4.99 17.07
C ALA A 149 0.56 3.96 18.16
N THR A 150 -0.32 2.99 18.44
CA THR A 150 -0.32 2.19 19.68
C THR A 150 1.02 1.51 20.02
N GLY A 151 1.80 1.08 19.01
CA GLY A 151 3.13 0.48 19.21
C GLY A 151 4.32 1.45 19.12
N ILE A 152 4.18 2.57 18.39
CA ILE A 152 5.26 3.54 18.18
C ILE A 152 5.28 4.65 19.23
N GLY A 153 4.16 4.88 19.92
CA GLY A 153 4.01 5.95 20.89
C GLY A 153 2.60 6.07 21.46
N ARG A 154 2.42 7.00 22.39
CA ARG A 154 1.08 7.35 22.89
C ARG A 154 0.68 8.70 22.30
N ARG A 155 -0.52 8.78 21.74
CA ARG A 155 -1.09 10.08 21.35
C ARG A 155 -1.51 10.83 22.62
N VAL A 156 -0.89 11.98 22.85
CA VAL A 156 -1.23 12.93 23.93
C VAL A 156 -1.72 14.21 23.26
N GLY A 157 -3.04 14.39 23.21
CA GLY A 157 -3.67 15.45 22.41
C GLY A 157 -3.38 15.30 20.92
N ALA A 158 -2.91 16.38 20.27
CA ALA A 158 -2.54 16.37 18.85
C ALA A 158 -1.11 15.82 18.58
N LYS A 159 -0.34 15.51 19.63
CA LYS A 159 1.06 15.09 19.50
C LYS A 159 1.20 13.59 19.78
N VAL A 160 1.95 12.89 18.92
CA VAL A 160 2.37 11.51 19.18
C VAL A 160 3.67 11.56 19.96
N VAL A 161 3.66 11.05 21.19
CA VAL A 161 4.86 10.90 22.02
C VAL A 161 5.41 9.50 21.77
N GLU A 162 6.54 9.42 21.10
CA GLU A 162 7.18 8.16 20.73
C GLU A 162 7.74 7.43 21.96
N THR A 163 7.75 6.09 21.91
CA THR A 163 8.45 5.30 22.92
C THR A 163 9.96 5.49 22.79
N LYS A 164 10.70 5.39 23.92
CA LYS A 164 12.18 5.50 23.91
C LYS A 164 12.82 4.49 22.94
N LEU A 165 12.29 3.27 22.91
CA LEU A 165 12.77 2.20 22.05
C LEU A 165 12.59 2.56 20.57
N PHE A 166 11.40 3.04 20.19
CA PHE A 166 11.13 3.40 18.80
C PHE A 166 11.95 4.63 18.36
N GLY A 167 12.14 5.60 19.25
CA GLY A 167 13.04 6.74 19.01
C GLY A 167 14.48 6.30 18.73
N ALA A 168 15.02 5.39 19.56
CA ALA A 168 16.36 4.83 19.36
C ALA A 168 16.47 4.03 18.05
N PHE A 169 15.44 3.26 17.70
CA PHE A 169 15.37 2.50 16.46
C PHE A 169 15.46 3.40 15.22
N LYS A 170 14.69 4.48 15.18
CA LYS A 170 14.73 5.44 14.06
C LYS A 170 16.11 6.07 13.88
N LEU A 171 16.75 6.47 14.98
CA LEU A 171 18.11 7.04 14.95
C LEU A 171 19.12 6.02 14.43
N HIS A 172 19.01 4.76 14.84
CA HIS A 172 19.90 3.69 14.38
C HIS A 172 19.81 3.47 12.86
N TYR A 173 18.60 3.46 12.29
CA TYR A 173 18.38 3.24 10.86
C TYR A 173 18.35 4.50 10.00
N ARG A 174 18.55 5.69 10.61
CA ARG A 174 18.41 7.00 9.95
C ARG A 174 17.08 7.16 9.21
N ALA A 175 16.02 6.62 9.80
CA ALA A 175 14.68 6.64 9.24
C ALA A 175 13.85 7.75 9.89
N GLU A 176 13.19 8.56 9.06
CA GLU A 176 12.40 9.71 9.51
C GLU A 176 10.90 9.45 9.33
N PRO A 177 10.04 9.95 10.23
CA PRO A 177 8.62 10.01 9.98
C PRO A 177 8.35 10.95 8.80
N TYR A 178 7.56 10.52 7.82
CA TYR A 178 7.21 11.37 6.68
C TYR A 178 6.44 12.61 7.16
N ARG A 179 6.90 13.80 6.78
CA ARG A 179 6.20 15.07 6.97
C ARG A 179 5.74 15.60 5.60
N PRO A 180 4.43 15.73 5.36
CA PRO A 180 3.91 16.16 4.05
C PRO A 180 4.34 17.60 3.67
N ASP A 181 4.72 18.44 4.62
CA ASP A 181 4.97 19.89 4.40
C ASP A 181 6.35 20.23 3.83
N SER A 182 7.12 19.25 3.35
CA SER A 182 8.53 19.43 2.97
C SER A 182 8.75 19.83 1.49
N LEU A 183 7.69 20.08 0.72
CA LEU A 183 7.77 20.34 -0.72
C LEU A 183 7.31 21.74 -1.15
N GLU A 184 7.00 22.65 -0.21
CA GLU A 184 6.51 24.00 -0.55
C GLU A 184 7.58 25.10 -0.56
N THR A 185 8.86 24.74 -0.54
CA THR A 185 9.98 25.70 -0.68
C THR A 185 11.01 25.23 -1.71
N ALA A 186 10.57 25.09 -2.96
CA ALA A 186 11.44 25.24 -4.13
C ALA A 186 10.60 25.32 -5.42
N SER A 187 10.04 26.50 -5.73
CA SER A 187 10.38 27.27 -6.93
C SER A 187 9.49 28.49 -7.08
#